data_AF-C7DCC7-F1
#
_entry.id   AF-C7DCC7-F1
#
_cell.length_a   1.000
_cell.length_b   1.000
_cell.length_c   1.000
_cell.angle_alpha   90.00
_cell.angle_beta   90.00
_cell.angle_gamma   90.00
#
_symmetry.space_group_name_H-M   'P 1'
#
loop_
_entity.id
_entity.type
_entity.pdbx_description
1 polymer ?
#
loop_
_entity_poly.entity_id
_entity_poly.type
_entity_poly.pdbx_seq_one_letter_code
_entity_poly.pdbx_strand_id
1 'polypeptide(L)'
;MAIKRPKPEEIVVKLRQVEVLMGQGMPRIDAIRQIGVTEQTYYRWKKKRDLFAIGSRITVECGMGTEQLKELKRLQKENDRLRRAVSDLTLDKLILREAASGNF
;
A
#
# COMPACT_ATOMS: atom_id res chain seq x y z
N MET A 1 22.26 16.59 -8.35
CA MET A 1 22.61 15.45 -7.47
C MET A 1 21.73 14.26 -7.84
N ALA A 2 22.31 13.13 -8.25
CA ALA A 2 21.54 11.93 -8.59
C ALA A 2 20.91 11.35 -7.31
N ILE A 3 19.58 11.29 -7.25
CA ILE A 3 18.84 10.64 -6.17
C ILE A 3 19.07 9.14 -6.32
N LYS A 4 20.12 8.62 -5.68
CA LYS A 4 20.38 7.19 -5.62
C LYS A 4 19.23 6.53 -4.86
N ARG A 5 18.53 5.61 -5.53
CA ARG A 5 17.48 4.82 -4.89
C ARG A 5 18.16 3.93 -3.83
N PRO A 6 17.81 4.06 -2.53
CA PRO A 6 18.42 3.23 -1.51
C PRO A 6 18.09 1.76 -1.77
N LYS A 7 19.05 0.88 -1.47
CA LYS A 7 18.87 -0.56 -1.61
C LYS A 7 17.73 -1.03 -0.70
N PRO A 8 17.00 -2.11 -1.06
CA PRO A 8 15.91 -2.63 -0.24
C PRO A 8 16.36 -2.97 1.20
N GLU A 9 17.59 -3.45 1.36
CA GLU A 9 18.20 -3.73 2.67
C GLU A 9 18.35 -2.47 3.54
N GLU A 10 18.87 -1.38 2.96
CA GLU A 10 19.01 -0.09 3.66
C GLU A 10 17.66 0.47 4.10
N ILE A 11 16.62 0.28 3.29
CA ILE A 11 15.25 0.69 3.63
C ILE A 11 14.74 -0.08 4.87
N VAL A 12 15.00 -1.39 4.95
CA VAL A 12 14.57 -2.22 6.09
C VAL A 12 15.29 -1.80 7.37
N VAL A 13 16.61 -1.55 7.29
CA VAL A 13 17.39 -1.08 8.44
C VAL A 13 16.85 0.25 8.96
N LYS A 14 16.59 1.22 8.07
CA LYS A 14 16.03 2.53 8.44
C LYS A 14 14.64 2.42 9.04
N LEU A 15 13.77 1.56 8.51
CA LEU A 15 12.44 1.33 9.08
C LEU A 15 12.52 0.73 10.48
N ARG A 16 13.42 -0.23 10.71
CA ARG A 16 13.64 -0.83 12.03
C ARG A 16 14.19 0.18 13.03
N GLN A 17 15.07 1.08 12.59
CA GLN A 17 15.59 2.16 13.42
C GLN A 17 14.46 3.11 13.87
N VAL A 18 13.51 3.46 12.99
CA VAL A 18 12.31 4.23 13.38
C VAL A 18 11.49 3.47 14.43
N GLU A 19 11.32 2.15 14.26
CA GLU A 19 10.55 1.32 15.20
C GLU A 19 11.20 1.24 16.59
N VAL A 20 12.53 1.13 16.66
CA VAL A 20 13.27 1.15 17.93
C VAL A 20 13.10 2.50 18.63
N LEU A 21 13.24 3.62 17.90
CA LEU A 21 13.06 4.96 18.46
C LEU A 21 11.62 5.18 18.95
N MET A 22 10.62 4.70 18.20
CA MET A 22 9.23 4.73 18.65
C MET A 22 9.02 3.86 19.90
N GLY A 23 9.68 2.71 20.00
CA GLY A 23 9.64 1.84 21.19
C GLY A 23 10.27 2.47 22.43
N GLN A 24 11.18 3.43 22.25
CA GLN A 24 11.77 4.24 23.31
C GLN A 24 10.88 5.42 23.73
N GLY A 25 9.67 5.55 23.17
CA GLY A 25 8.72 6.62 23.48
C GLY A 25 8.87 7.88 22.62
N MET A 26 9.75 7.88 21.62
CA MET A 26 9.90 9.02 20.71
C MET A 26 8.71 9.10 19.74
N PRO A 27 8.12 10.30 19.54
CA PRO A 27 7.07 10.46 18.54
C PRO A 27 7.59 10.15 17.13
N ARG A 28 6.76 9.47 16.34
CA ARG A 28 7.12 8.96 15.01
C ARG A 28 7.76 10.02 14.10
N ILE A 29 7.24 11.25 14.12
CA ILE A 29 7.74 12.34 13.26
C ILE A 29 9.18 12.68 13.61
N ASP A 30 9.53 12.72 14.89
CA ASP A 30 10.89 13.04 15.34
C ASP A 30 11.85 11.89 15.05
N ALA A 31 11.40 10.64 15.23
CA ALA A 31 12.18 9.46 14.84
C ALA A 31 12.48 9.43 13.32
N ILE A 32 11.51 9.79 12.49
CA ILE A 32 11.69 9.88 11.03
C ILE A 32 12.68 10.99 10.65
N ARG A 33 12.57 12.16 11.30
CA ARG A 33 13.49 13.28 11.10
C ARG A 33 14.91 12.93 11.50
N GLN A 34 15.09 12.22 12.62
CA GLN A 34 16.40 11.79 13.12
C GLN A 34 17.13 10.84 12.15
N ILE A 35 16.38 10.05 11.39
CA ILE A 35 16.93 9.11 10.40
C ILE A 35 17.19 9.81 9.04
N GLY A 36 16.85 11.09 8.92
CA GLY A 36 17.09 11.89 7.71
C GLY A 36 16.20 11.48 6.54
N VAL A 37 15.00 10.97 6.82
CA VAL A 37 14.04 10.55 5.80
C VAL A 37 12.81 11.46 5.87
N THR A 38 12.20 11.77 4.72
CA THR A 38 10.93 12.51 4.72
C THR A 38 9.78 11.60 5.12
N GLU A 39 8.79 12.14 5.83
CA GLU A 39 7.62 11.38 6.30
C GLU A 39 6.88 10.66 5.16
N GLN A 40 6.75 11.31 4.00
CA GLN A 40 6.18 10.70 2.80
C GLN A 40 6.96 9.48 2.33
N THR A 41 8.29 9.53 2.39
CA THR A 41 9.17 8.42 2.00
C THR A 41 9.05 7.26 2.99
N TYR A 42 8.99 7.57 4.29
CA TYR A 42 8.76 6.58 5.35
C TYR A 42 7.43 5.83 5.14
N TYR A 43 6.31 6.53 4.91
CA TYR A 43 5.03 5.87 4.67
C TYR A 43 5.02 5.02 3.38
N ARG A 44 5.70 5.48 2.32
CA ARG A 44 5.87 4.70 1.09
C ARG A 44 6.68 3.42 1.34
N TRP A 45 7.75 3.50 2.10
CA TRP A 45 8.58 2.35 2.46
C TRP A 45 7.85 1.37 3.38
N LYS A 46 7.12 1.88 4.38
CA LYS A 46 6.31 1.06 5.28
C LYS A 46 5.24 0.29 4.51
N LYS A 47 4.48 0.96 3.63
CA LYS A 47 3.50 0.30 2.74
C LYS A 47 4.15 -0.79 1.87
N LYS A 48 5.34 -0.53 1.32
CA LYS A 48 6.07 -1.50 0.49
C LYS A 48 6.57 -2.69 1.32
N ARG A 49 7.06 -2.46 2.54
CA ARG A 49 7.45 -3.51 3.48
C ARG A 49 6.25 -4.34 3.89
N ASP A 50 5.13 -3.72 4.25
CA ASP A 50 3.94 -4.43 4.70
C ASP A 50 3.36 -5.27 3.55
N LEU A 51 3.34 -4.76 2.31
CA LEU A 51 2.99 -5.55 1.12
C LEU A 51 3.97 -6.70 0.82
N PHE A 52 5.25 -6.55 1.16
CA PHE A 52 6.24 -7.62 1.02
C PHE A 52 6.13 -8.64 2.17
N ALA A 53 5.87 -8.18 3.40
CA ALA A 53 5.68 -9.01 4.57
C ALA A 53 4.38 -9.82 4.49
N ILE A 54 3.29 -9.23 3.99
CA ILE A 54 2.06 -9.96 3.67
C ILE A 54 2.34 -11.00 2.58
N GLY A 55 3.09 -10.63 1.55
CA GLY A 55 3.50 -11.59 0.52
C GLY A 55 4.34 -12.73 1.08
N SER A 56 5.35 -12.42 1.89
CA SER A 56 6.24 -13.38 2.54
C SER A 56 5.48 -14.30 3.51
N ARG A 57 4.56 -13.73 4.30
CA ARG A 57 3.72 -14.49 5.23
C ARG A 57 2.76 -15.43 4.49
N ILE A 58 2.16 -14.98 3.40
CA ILE A 58 1.35 -15.85 2.52
C ILE A 58 2.22 -16.95 1.89
N THR A 59 3.45 -16.67 1.48
CA THR A 59 4.34 -17.70 0.92
C THR A 59 4.79 -18.74 1.96
N VAL A 60 4.98 -18.34 3.23
CA VAL A 60 5.44 -19.25 4.29
C VAL A 60 4.28 -20.05 4.89
N GLU A 61 3.10 -19.45 5.08
CA GLU A 61 1.93 -20.15 5.66
C GLU A 61 1.15 -20.97 4.60
N CYS A 62 1.26 -20.63 3.31
CA CYS A 62 0.44 -21.24 2.25
C CYS A 62 1.25 -21.96 1.16
N GLY A 63 2.58 -22.04 1.28
CA GLY A 63 3.46 -22.72 0.31
C GLY A 63 3.44 -22.10 -1.10
N MET A 64 2.99 -20.84 -1.23
CA MET A 64 2.82 -20.18 -2.51
C MET A 64 4.17 -19.71 -3.08
N GLY A 65 4.45 -20.04 -4.34
CA GLY A 65 5.63 -19.58 -5.07
C GLY A 65 5.58 -18.10 -5.45
N THR A 66 6.74 -17.49 -5.70
CA THR A 66 6.86 -16.05 -6.03
C THR A 66 6.07 -15.62 -7.28
N GLU A 67 5.81 -16.55 -8.21
CA GLU A 67 4.93 -16.39 -9.38
C GLU A 67 3.46 -16.19 -8.98
N GLN A 68 2.94 -17.03 -8.07
CA GLN A 68 1.56 -16.95 -7.59
C GLN A 68 1.30 -15.63 -6.87
N LEU A 69 2.29 -15.11 -6.14
CA LEU A 69 2.17 -13.80 -5.47
C LEU A 69 2.10 -12.63 -6.47
N LYS A 70 2.80 -12.72 -7.61
CA LYS A 70 2.71 -11.72 -8.68
C LYS A 70 1.33 -11.75 -9.33
N GLU A 71 0.82 -12.94 -9.62
CA GLU A 71 -0.50 -13.11 -10.20
C GLU A 71 -1.60 -12.64 -9.24
N LEU A 72 -1.48 -12.94 -7.95
CA LEU A 72 -2.43 -12.47 -6.94
C LEU A 72 -2.43 -10.93 -6.83
N LYS A 73 -1.26 -10.28 -6.92
CA LYS A 73 -1.19 -8.81 -6.98
C LYS A 73 -1.81 -8.24 -8.26
N ARG A 74 -1.65 -8.91 -9.39
CA ARG A 74 -2.29 -8.52 -10.65
C ARG A 74 -3.80 -8.62 -10.54
N LEU A 75 -4.30 -9.76 -10.07
CA LEU A 75 -5.72 -10.01 -9.85
C LEU A 75 -6.34 -9.02 -8.85
N GLN A 76 -5.62 -8.69 -7.77
CA GLN A 76 -6.08 -7.69 -6.80
C GLN A 76 -6.25 -6.31 -7.46
N LYS A 77 -5.28 -5.88 -8.28
CA LYS A 77 -5.33 -4.60 -8.98
C LYS A 77 -6.48 -4.57 -10.01
N GLU A 78 -6.73 -5.69 -10.66
CA GLU A 78 -7.84 -5.84 -11.60
C GLU A 78 -9.18 -5.84 -10.89
N ASN A 79 -9.30 -6.50 -9.73
CA ASN A 79 -10.49 -6.47 -8.89
C ASN A 79 -10.80 -5.04 -8.41
N ASP A 80 -9.78 -4.29 -7.97
CA ASP A 80 -9.95 -2.90 -7.56
C ASP A 80 -10.42 -2.00 -8.72
N ARG A 81 -9.90 -2.24 -9.94
CA ARG A 81 -10.35 -1.53 -11.14
C ARG A 81 -11.79 -1.87 -11.49
N LEU A 82 -12.14 -3.15 -11.45
CA LEU A 82 -13.50 -3.64 -11.72
C LEU A 82 -14.50 -3.10 -10.70
N ARG A 83 -14.15 -3.09 -9.41
CA ARG A 83 -14.98 -2.51 -8.34
C ARG A 83 -15.26 -1.03 -8.59
N ARG A 84 -14.26 -0.24 -9.01
CA ARG A 84 -14.47 1.17 -9.38
C ARG A 84 -15.41 1.31 -10.56
N ALA A 85 -15.17 0.56 -11.64
CA ALA A 85 -16.03 0.60 -12.82
C ALA A 85 -17.48 0.18 -12.51
N VAL A 86 -17.66 -0.83 -11.66
CA VAL A 86 -19.00 -1.27 -11.21
C VAL A 86 -19.67 -0.20 -10.38
N SER A 87 -18.96 0.46 -9.45
CA SER A 87 -19.51 1.56 -8.66
C SER A 87 -19.93 2.74 -9.54
N ASP A 88 -19.08 3.17 -10.48
CA ASP A 88 -19.38 4.27 -11.40
C ASP A 88 -20.58 3.92 -12.28
N LEU A 89 -20.63 2.71 -12.87
CA LEU A 89 -21.77 2.25 -13.67
C LEU A 89 -23.05 2.10 -12.85
N THR A 90 -22.95 1.74 -11.57
CA THR A 90 -24.11 1.66 -10.67
C THR A 90 -24.64 3.05 -10.36
N LEU A 91 -23.75 4.02 -10.15
CA LEU A 91 -24.12 5.42 -9.93
C LEU A 91 -24.78 6.02 -11.17
N ASP A 92 -24.23 5.77 -12.36
CA ASP A 92 -24.84 6.21 -13.63
C ASP A 92 -26.23 5.59 -13.84
N LYS A 93 -26.40 4.29 -13.54
CA LYS A 93 -27.72 3.64 -13.60
C LYS A 93 -28.73 4.24 -12.64
N LEU A 94 -28.30 4.63 -11.43
CA LEU A 94 -29.18 5.27 -10.44
C LEU A 94 -29.60 6.67 -10.92
N ILE A 95 -28.66 7.48 -11.42
CA ILE A 95 -28.96 8.79 -12.00
C ILE A 95 -29.93 8.67 -13.18
N LEU A 96 -29.68 7.73 -14.10
CA LEU A 96 -30.56 7.50 -15.24
C LEU A 96 -31.94 7.02 -14.81
N ARG A 97 -32.03 6.18 -13.77
CA ARG A 97 -33.31 5.72 -13.22
C ARG A 97 -34.07 6.86 -12.56
N GLU A 98 -33.39 7.72 -11.81
CA GLU A 98 -33.98 8.89 -11.14
C GLU A 98 -34.45 9.95 -12.14
N ALA A 99 -33.64 10.21 -13.18
CA ALA A 99 -34.03 11.08 -14.30
C ALA A 99 -35.20 10.50 -15.12
N ALA A 100 -35.26 9.17 -15.29
CA ALA A 100 -36.37 8.50 -15.96
C ALA A 100 -37.64 8.38 -15.09
N SER A 101 -37.49 8.37 -13.76
CA SER A 101 -38.61 8.43 -12.81
C SER A 101 -39.02 9.86 -12.46
N GLY A 102 -38.72 10.82 -13.34
CA GLY A 102 -39.03 12.23 -13.15
C GLY A 102 -40.44 12.48 -12.64
N ASN A 103 -40.53 13.45 -11.71
CA ASN A 103 -41.74 14.00 -11.10
C ASN A 103 -42.99 13.91 -12.01
N PHE A 104 -43.90 13.01 -11.65
CA PHE A 104 -45.33 13.22 -11.78
C PHE A 104 -45.91 13.51 -10.40
#